data_AF-A0A920RMB4-F1
#
_entry.id   AF-A0A920RMB4-F1
#
_cell.length_a   1.000
_cell.length_b   1.000
_cell.length_c   1.000
_cell.angle_alpha   90.00
_cell.angle_beta   90.00
_cell.angle_gamma   90.00
#
_symmetry.space_group_name_H-M   'P 1'
#
loop_
_entity.id
_entity.type
_entity.pdbx_description
1 polymer ?
#
loop_
_entity_poly.entity_id
_entity_poly.type
_entity_poly.pdbx_seq_one_letter_code
_entity_poly.pdbx_strand_id
1 'polypeptide(L)'
;MFGYASSQTEELMPMPIALAHRIINRLTDVRQQGAVDWLRPDSKSQVTVEYVDGAPRRVTTVVVSTQHAESVSQEEIAEFIRREVVVPGRAR
;
A
#
# COMPACT_ATOMS: atom_id res chain seq x y z
N MET A 1 1.21 -29.26 -2.96
CA MET A 1 0.37 -28.09 -3.29
C MET A 1 -0.37 -27.68 -2.04
N PHE A 2 -0.42 -26.39 -1.71
CA PHE A 2 -1.16 -25.87 -0.56
C PHE A 2 -2.08 -24.74 -1.01
N GLY A 3 -3.33 -24.78 -0.55
CA GLY A 3 -4.27 -23.66 -0.63
C GLY A 3 -4.45 -23.06 0.75
N TYR A 4 -4.71 -21.75 0.83
CA TYR A 4 -4.96 -21.06 2.08
C TYR A 4 -6.05 -20.00 1.90
N ALA A 5 -6.91 -19.86 2.90
CA ALA A 5 -7.94 -18.83 2.98
C ALA A 5 -8.11 -18.42 4.45
N SER A 6 -8.48 -17.17 4.70
CA SER A 6 -8.69 -16.62 6.05
C SER A 6 -9.79 -15.56 6.03
N SER A 7 -10.65 -15.53 7.04
CA SER A 7 -11.72 -14.53 7.16
C SER A 7 -11.24 -13.14 7.62
N GLN A 8 -9.92 -12.89 7.62
CA GLN A 8 -9.35 -11.62 8.04
C GLN A 8 -9.68 -10.46 7.09
N THR A 9 -9.99 -10.76 5.82
CA THR A 9 -10.39 -9.77 4.82
C THR A 9 -11.54 -10.28 3.96
N GLU A 10 -12.23 -9.38 3.24
CA GLU A 10 -13.40 -9.70 2.41
C GLU A 10 -13.08 -10.66 1.26
N GLU A 11 -11.87 -10.55 0.70
CA GLU A 11 -11.33 -11.43 -0.34
C GLU A 11 -10.78 -12.77 0.21
N LEU A 12 -11.02 -13.07 1.49
CA LEU A 12 -10.59 -14.28 2.20
C LEU A 12 -9.07 -14.48 2.23
N MET A 13 -8.30 -13.40 2.28
CA MET A 13 -6.84 -13.41 2.33
C MET A 13 -6.29 -12.96 3.70
N PRO A 14 -5.05 -13.32 4.05
CA PRO A 14 -4.42 -12.81 5.26
C PRO A 14 -4.23 -11.29 5.18
N MET A 15 -4.54 -10.58 6.26
CA MET A 15 -4.49 -9.11 6.31
C MET A 15 -3.16 -8.50 5.79
N PRO A 16 -1.96 -9.01 6.15
CA PRO A 16 -0.70 -8.36 5.76
C PRO A 16 -0.49 -8.33 4.25
N ILE A 17 -0.72 -9.46 3.56
CA ILE A 17 -0.52 -9.55 2.11
C ILE A 17 -1.61 -8.82 1.34
N ALA A 18 -2.85 -8.87 1.83
CA ALA A 18 -3.96 -8.13 1.24
C ALA A 18 -3.68 -6.62 1.24
N LEU A 19 -3.24 -6.06 2.38
CA LEU A 19 -2.88 -4.65 2.49
C LEU A 19 -1.69 -4.28 1.60
N ALA A 20 -0.63 -5.11 1.57
CA ALA A 20 0.54 -4.88 0.72
C ALA A 20 0.17 -4.80 -0.77
N HIS A 21 -0.67 -5.72 -1.26
CA HIS A 21 -1.16 -5.71 -2.65
C HIS A 21 -2.04 -4.51 -2.94
N ARG A 22 -2.94 -4.11 -2.04
CA ARG A 22 -3.79 -2.91 -2.21
C ARG A 22 -2.95 -1.65 -2.40
N ILE A 23 -1.84 -1.50 -1.68
CA ILE A 23 -0.90 -0.37 -1.84
C ILE A 23 -0.28 -0.35 -3.25
N ILE A 24 0.22 -1.50 -3.75
CA ILE A 24 0.84 -1.58 -5.08
C ILE A 24 -0.18 -1.33 -6.20
N ASN A 25 -1.38 -1.87 -6.06
CA ASN A 25 -2.46 -1.63 -7.01
C ASN A 25 -2.82 -0.15 -7.06
N ARG A 26 -3.00 0.48 -5.89
CA ARG A 26 -3.29 1.93 -5.82
C ARG A 26 -2.17 2.78 -6.41
N LEU A 27 -0.90 2.45 -6.15
CA LEU A 27 0.26 3.10 -6.76
C LEU A 27 0.23 3.01 -8.30
N THR A 28 -0.11 1.83 -8.82
CA THR A 28 -0.23 1.59 -10.25
C THR A 28 -1.36 2.41 -10.85
N ASP A 29 -2.52 2.46 -10.18
CA ASP A 29 -3.69 3.21 -10.63
C ASP A 29 -3.39 4.71 -10.73
N VAL A 30 -2.84 5.32 -9.68
CA VAL A 30 -2.55 6.78 -9.68
C VAL A 30 -1.49 7.15 -10.71
N ARG A 31 -0.51 6.26 -10.96
CA ARG A 31 0.48 6.43 -12.01
C ARG A 31 -0.16 6.35 -13.40
N GLN A 32 -1.00 5.35 -13.65
CA GLN A 32 -1.66 5.18 -14.96
C GLN A 32 -2.69 6.28 -15.24
N GLN A 33 -3.30 6.85 -14.20
CA GLN A 33 -4.17 8.02 -14.28
C GLN A 33 -3.41 9.33 -14.52
N GLY A 34 -2.06 9.31 -14.45
CA GLY A 34 -1.24 10.50 -14.58
C GLY A 34 -1.48 11.51 -13.45
N ALA A 35 -1.80 11.04 -12.24
CA ALA A 35 -2.06 11.91 -11.09
C ALA A 35 -0.84 12.80 -10.76
N VAL A 36 0.35 12.31 -11.08
CA VAL A 36 1.63 13.03 -11.06
C VAL A 36 2.48 12.57 -12.24
N ASP A 37 3.37 13.43 -12.71
CA ASP A 37 4.26 13.18 -13.86
C ASP A 37 5.58 12.49 -13.49
N TRP A 38 5.90 12.42 -12.20
CA TRP A 38 7.18 11.90 -11.71
C TRP A 38 7.15 10.41 -11.30
N LEU A 39 5.99 9.77 -11.15
CA LEU A 39 5.90 8.34 -10.77
C LEU A 39 6.32 7.41 -11.91
N ARG A 40 7.12 6.39 -11.60
CA ARG A 40 7.61 5.38 -12.57
C ARG A 40 7.14 3.96 -12.21
N PRO A 41 7.29 2.97 -13.11
CA PRO A 41 6.62 1.67 -12.95
C PRO A 41 7.09 0.79 -11.78
N ASP A 42 8.37 0.84 -11.38
CA ASP A 42 8.88 -0.04 -10.32
C ASP A 42 8.42 0.44 -8.93
N SER A 43 7.89 -0.49 -8.12
CA SER A 43 7.39 -0.21 -6.78
C SER A 43 7.36 -1.45 -5.89
N LYS A 44 7.49 -1.23 -4.58
CA LYS A 44 7.48 -2.24 -3.52
C LYS A 44 6.71 -1.72 -2.31
N SER A 45 5.98 -2.59 -1.64
CA SER A 45 5.25 -2.29 -0.41
C SER A 45 5.55 -3.35 0.64
N GLN A 46 5.54 -2.93 1.90
CA GLN A 46 5.62 -3.82 3.05
C GLN A 46 4.70 -3.31 4.14
N VAL A 47 3.95 -4.22 4.77
CA VAL A 47 3.02 -3.89 5.84
C VAL A 47 3.28 -4.81 7.02
N THR A 48 3.60 -4.22 8.17
CA THR A 48 3.73 -4.93 9.44
C THR A 48 2.44 -4.77 10.23
N VAL A 49 1.84 -5.90 10.63
CA VAL A 49 0.57 -5.95 11.36
C VAL A 49 0.83 -6.56 12.74
N GLU A 50 0.38 -5.87 13.79
CA GLU A 50 0.34 -6.41 15.15
C GLU A 50 -0.85 -7.35 15.27
N TYR A 51 -0.61 -8.55 15.79
CA TYR A 51 -1.63 -9.55 16.09
C TYR A 51 -1.79 -9.70 17.60
N VAL A 52 -3.03 -9.75 18.07
CA VAL A 52 -3.41 -10.03 19.46
C VAL A 52 -4.41 -11.17 19.43
N ASP A 53 -4.14 -12.23 20.17
CA ASP A 53 -4.99 -13.44 20.25
C ASP A 53 -5.36 -14.03 18.88
N GLY A 54 -4.40 -14.01 17.93
CA GLY A 54 -4.58 -14.56 16.58
C GLY A 54 -5.36 -13.66 15.61
N ALA A 55 -5.84 -12.50 16.05
CA ALA A 55 -6.55 -11.53 15.21
C ALA A 55 -5.68 -10.29 14.89
N PRO A 56 -5.76 -9.73 13.67
CA PRO A 56 -5.04 -8.50 13.32
C PRO A 56 -5.62 -7.32 14.11
N ARG A 57 -4.78 -6.60 14.85
CA ARG A 57 -5.21 -5.50 15.73
C ARG A 57 -4.98 -4.11 15.13
N ARG A 58 -3.79 -3.88 14.58
CA ARG A 58 -3.40 -2.61 13.92
C ARG A 58 -2.21 -2.82 13.00
N VAL A 59 -2.05 -1.91 12.04
CA VAL A 59 -0.80 -1.76 11.28
C VAL A 59 0.18 -0.94 12.11
N THR A 60 1.40 -1.44 12.29
CA THR A 60 2.45 -0.75 13.05
C THR A 60 3.39 0.03 12.14
N THR A 61 3.72 -0.55 10.98
CA THR A 61 4.66 0.04 10.03
C THR A 61 4.21 -0.23 8.60
N VAL A 62 4.30 0.80 7.75
CA VAL A 62 4.15 0.69 6.30
C VAL A 62 5.43 1.22 5.67
N VAL A 63 6.01 0.45 4.75
CA VAL A 63 7.12 0.89 3.91
C VAL A 63 6.64 0.87 2.47
N VAL A 64 6.88 1.98 1.77
CA VAL A 64 6.63 2.10 0.35
C VAL A 64 7.92 2.59 -0.30
N SER A 65 8.38 1.85 -1.30
CA SER A 65 9.48 2.24 -2.15
C SER A 65 8.92 2.31 -3.57
N THR A 66 9.09 3.45 -4.23
CA THR A 66 8.61 3.65 -5.60
C THR A 66 9.68 4.34 -6.40
N GLN A 67 9.81 3.95 -7.65
CA GLN A 67 10.67 4.61 -8.59
C GLN A 67 10.05 5.95 -9.02
N HIS A 68 10.88 6.98 -9.12
CA HIS A 68 10.44 8.33 -9.45
C HIS A 68 11.44 9.04 -10.37
N ALA A 69 11.04 10.20 -10.90
CA ALA A 69 11.92 11.12 -11.60
C ALA A 69 12.88 11.83 -10.63
N GLU A 70 13.99 12.36 -11.15
CA GLU A 70 14.98 13.09 -10.35
C GLU A 70 14.48 14.47 -9.89
N SER A 71 13.40 14.97 -10.50
CA SER A 71 12.86 16.32 -10.26
C SER A 71 12.03 16.44 -8.99
N VAL A 72 11.59 15.34 -8.38
CA VAL A 72 10.71 15.36 -7.21
C VAL A 72 11.51 15.19 -5.91
N SER A 73 11.13 15.93 -4.87
CA SER A 73 11.74 15.83 -3.55
C SER A 73 11.24 14.62 -2.75
N GLN A 74 12.05 14.14 -1.80
CA GLN A 74 11.64 13.03 -0.94
C GLN A 74 10.42 13.40 -0.07
N GLU A 75 10.32 14.66 0.33
CA GLU A 75 9.19 15.20 1.09
C GLU A 75 7.88 15.14 0.28
N GLU A 76 7.93 15.55 -0.99
CA GLU A 76 6.77 15.46 -1.90
C GLU A 76 6.34 14.02 -2.15
N ILE A 77 7.30 13.12 -2.38
CA ILE A 77 7.01 11.68 -2.52
C ILE A 77 6.32 11.18 -1.25
N ALA A 78 6.89 11.45 -0.08
CA ALA A 78 6.37 10.96 1.19
C ALA A 78 4.94 11.48 1.47
N GLU A 79 4.68 12.76 1.20
CA GLU A 79 3.35 13.35 1.37
C GLU A 79 2.34 12.73 0.40
N PHE A 80 2.69 12.64 -0.89
CA PHE A 80 1.82 12.07 -1.93
C PHE A 80 1.46 10.61 -1.58
N ILE A 81 2.45 9.77 -1.28
CA ILE A 81 2.23 8.37 -0.93
C ILE A 81 1.35 8.25 0.32
N ARG A 82 1.57 9.08 1.34
CA ARG A 82 0.75 9.03 2.56
C ARG A 82 -0.71 9.37 2.28
N ARG A 83 -0.97 10.41 1.47
CA ARG A 83 -2.31 10.95 1.22
C ARG A 83 -3.09 10.18 0.15
N GLU A 84 -2.44 9.82 -0.95
CA GLU A 84 -3.12 9.26 -2.13
C GLU A 84 -3.08 7.73 -2.18
N VAL A 85 -2.14 7.10 -1.47
CA VAL A 85 -1.90 5.65 -1.55
C VAL A 85 -2.18 4.93 -0.23
N VAL A 86 -1.61 5.37 0.89
CA VAL A 86 -1.69 4.63 2.17
C VAL A 86 -2.93 5.02 2.98
N VAL A 87 -3.25 6.31 3.06
CA VAL A 87 -4.45 6.84 3.73
C VAL A 87 -5.30 7.57 2.70
N PRO A 88 -5.77 6.89 1.62
CA PRO A 88 -6.67 7.54 0.68
C PRO A 88 -7.84 8.06 1.49
N GLY A 89 -8.09 9.37 1.37
CA GLY A 89 -9.03 10.10 2.22
C GLY A 89 -10.27 9.26 2.43
N ARG A 90 -10.64 8.99 3.69
CA ARG A 90 -11.87 8.26 4.03
C ARG A 90 -12.97 8.82 3.13
N ALA A 91 -13.43 8.01 2.16
CA ALA A 91 -14.74 8.25 1.61
C ALA A 91 -15.66 8.26 2.83
N ARG A 92 -16.28 9.41 3.09
CA ARG A 92 -17.29 9.53 4.13
C ARG A 92 -18.41 8.54 3.88
#